data_AF-A0A382JPH5-F1
#
_entry.id   AF-A0A382JPH5-F1
#
_cell.length_a   1.000
_cell.length_b   1.000
_cell.length_c   1.000
_cell.angle_alpha   90.00
_cell.angle_beta   90.00
_cell.angle_gamma   90.00
#
_symmetry.space_group_name_H-M   'P 1'
#
loop_
_entity.id
_entity.type
_entity.pdbx_description
1 polymer ?
#
loop_
_entity_poly.entity_id
_entity_poly.type
_entity_poly.pdbx_seq_one_letter_code
_entity_poly.pdbx_strand_id
1 'polypeptide(L)' 'MEESICQIEIESDGNDFVARIASGMGGSREIQSARFDELLNQLISELHAEFEPDLQREAIEPEF' A
#
# COMPACT_ATOMS: atom_id res chain seq x y z
N MET A 1 6.52 22.04 3.27
CA MET A 1 7.05 20.68 3.05
C MET A 1 5.84 19.80 2.90
N GLU A 2 5.68 19.12 1.77
CA GLU A 2 4.63 18.12 1.63
C GLU A 2 4.99 16.95 2.55
N GLU A 3 4.11 16.61 3.49
CA GLU A 3 4.26 15.42 4.31
C GLU A 3 3.97 14.20 3.43
N SER A 4 4.92 13.26 3.38
CA SER A 4 4.71 12.02 2.62
C SER A 4 3.63 11.20 3.30
N ILE A 5 2.54 10.92 2.59
CA ILE A 5 1.43 10.09 3.11
C ILE A 5 1.79 8.59 3.19
N CYS A 6 2.83 8.20 2.46
CA CYS A 6 3.36 6.84 2.40
C CYS A 6 4.86 6.89 2.07
N GLN A 7 5.65 6.07 2.74
CA GLN A 7 7.05 5.79 2.42
C GLN A 7 7.16 4.31 2.09
N ILE A 8 7.87 4.00 1.00
CA ILE A 8 8.09 2.63 0.55
C ILE A 8 9.58 2.47 0.31
N GLU A 9 10.17 1.45 0.95
CA GLU A 9 11.54 1.02 0.73
C GLU A 9 11.52 -0.39 0.18
N ILE A 10 12.30 -0.64 -0.87
CA ILE A 10 12.44 -1.98 -1.44
C ILE A 10 13.93 -2.32 -1.44
N GLU A 11 14.27 -3.45 -0.85
CA GLU A 11 15.62 -3.97 -0.80
C GLU A 11 15.66 -5.44 -1.27
N SER A 12 16.83 -5.85 -1.76
CA SER A 12 17.11 -7.26 -1.98
C SER A 12 17.87 -7.77 -0.75
N ASP A 13 17.34 -8.82 -0.13
CA ASP A 13 17.94 -9.48 1.02
C ASP A 13 18.22 -10.94 0.69
N GLY A 14 19.48 -11.24 0.39
CA GLY A 14 19.92 -12.58 0.00
C GLY A 14 19.23 -13.09 -1.27
N ASN A 15 18.29 -14.01 -1.10
CA ASN A 15 17.57 -14.66 -2.19
C ASN A 15 16.11 -14.16 -2.33
N ASP A 16 15.73 -13.17 -1.52
CA ASP A 16 14.40 -12.59 -1.46
C ASP A 16 14.45 -11.07 -1.69
N PHE A 17 13.28 -10.51 -1.96
CA PHE A 17 13.03 -9.09 -2.06
C PHE A 17 12.09 -8.70 -0.92
N VAL A 18 12.42 -7.61 -0.22
CA VAL A 18 11.67 -7.12 0.93
C VAL A 18 11.19 -5.71 0.62
N ALA A 19 9.90 -5.45 0.80
CA ALA A 19 9.33 -4.11 0.76
C ALA A 19 8.81 -3.71 2.14
N ARG A 20 9.31 -2.57 2.64
CA ARG A 20 8.83 -1.92 3.87
C ARG A 20 7.94 -0.75 3.49
N ILE A 21 6.71 -0.75 3.99
CA ILE A 21 5.71 0.28 3.75
C ILE A 21 5.46 0.98 5.10
N ALA A 22 5.60 2.29 5.13
CA ALA A 22 5.27 3.12 6.29
C ALA A 22 4.31 4.23 5.85
N SER A 23 3.06 4.11 6.24
CA SER A 23 2.02 5.06 5.90
C SER A 23 1.32 5.59 7.14
N GLY A 24 0.76 6.80 7.04
CA GLY A 24 0.04 7.42 8.14
C GLY A 24 -1.26 6.68 8.51
N MET A 25 -1.86 5.93 7.58
CA MET A 25 -3.16 5.26 7.75
C MET A 25 -3.01 3.78 8.13
N GLY A 26 -2.08 3.06 7.49
CA GLY A 26 -1.84 1.63 7.67
C GLY A 26 -0.65 1.27 8.56
N GLY A 27 0.09 2.27 9.09
CA GLY A 27 1.25 2.05 9.93
C GLY A 27 2.46 1.48 9.18
N SER A 28 3.38 0.84 9.90
CA SER A 28 4.57 0.19 9.33
C SER A 28 4.34 -1.30 9.10
N ARG A 29 4.55 -1.77 7.88
CA ARG A 29 4.44 -3.19 7.50
C ARG A 29 5.54 -3.62 6.53
N GLU A 30 5.81 -4.91 6.53
CA GLU A 30 6.85 -5.53 5.70
C GLU A 30 6.25 -6.71 4.93
N ILE A 31 6.54 -6.77 3.64
CA ILE A 31 6.18 -7.89 2.76
C ILE A 31 7.45 -8.37 2.06
N GLN A 32 7.50 -9.68 1.77
CA GLN A 32 8.68 -10.30 1.15
C GLN A 32 8.27 -11.34 0.10
N SER A 33 9.09 -11.50 -0.93
CA SER A 33 8.98 -12.59 -1.90
C SER A 33 10.32 -12.90 -2.55
N ALA A 34 10.55 -14.17 -2.89
CA ALA A 34 11.66 -14.63 -3.71
C ALA A 34 11.66 -14.03 -5.14
N ARG A 35 10.52 -13.50 -5.57
CA ARG A 35 10.29 -12.97 -6.91
C ARG A 35 9.88 -11.50 -6.85
N PHE A 36 10.63 -10.64 -7.51
CA PHE A 36 10.38 -9.21 -7.53
C PHE A 36 9.00 -8.86 -8.12
N ASP A 37 8.57 -9.58 -9.16
CA ASP A 37 7.24 -9.43 -9.76
C ASP A 37 6.10 -9.74 -8.77
N GLU A 38 6.27 -10.77 -7.94
CA GLU A 38 5.28 -11.11 -6.93
C GLU A 38 5.25 -10.09 -5.79
N LEU A 39 6.43 -9.60 -5.36
CA LEU A 39 6.53 -8.54 -4.36
C LEU A 39 5.80 -7.28 -4.81
N LEU A 40 6.02 -6.84 -6.06
CA LEU A 40 5.35 -5.66 -6.60
C LEU A 40 3.83 -5.85 -6.68
N ASN A 41 3.34 -7.01 -7.10
CA ASN A 41 1.90 -7.27 -7.13
C ASN A 41 1.27 -7.20 -5.73
N GLN A 42 1.95 -7.76 -4.72
CA GLN A 42 1.50 -7.67 -3.33
C GLN A 42 1.52 -6.22 -2.83
N LEU A 43 2.61 -5.50 -3.08
CA LEU A 43 2.77 -4.09 -2.71
C LEU A 43 1.64 -3.23 -3.29
N ILE A 44 1.37 -3.37 -4.59
CA ILE A 44 0.33 -2.58 -5.27
C ILE A 44 -1.06 -2.96 -4.72
N SER A 45 -1.33 -4.24 -4.49
CA SER A 45 -2.61 -4.69 -3.92
C SER A 45 -2.86 -4.12 -2.52
N GLU A 46 -1.83 -4.10 -1.69
CA GLU A 46 -1.85 -3.52 -0.34
C GLU A 46 -2.07 -2.02 -0.35
N LEU A 47 -1.38 -1.29 -1.24
CA LEU A 47 -1.55 0.14 -1.38
C LEU A 47 -2.93 0.49 -1.93
N HIS A 48 -3.46 -0.29 -2.88
CA HIS A 48 -4.84 -0.14 -3.33
C HIS A 48 -5.82 -0.33 -2.19
N ALA A 49 -5.73 -1.41 -1.42
CA ALA A 49 -6.63 -1.65 -0.30
C ALA A 49 -6.60 -0.53 0.76
N GLU A 50 -5.44 0.11 0.95
CA GLU A 50 -5.27 1.19 1.92
C GLU A 50 -5.71 2.58 1.41
N PHE A 51 -5.37 2.92 0.16
CA PHE A 51 -5.56 4.25 -0.39
C PHE A 51 -6.75 4.37 -1.34
N GLU A 52 -7.37 3.26 -1.73
CA GLU A 52 -8.64 3.29 -2.44
C GLU A 52 -9.73 3.64 -1.41
N PRO A 53 -10.32 4.85 -1.46
CA PRO A 53 -11.44 5.18 -0.59
C PRO A 53 -12.56 4.20 -0.91
N ASP A 54 -13.31 3.74 0.10
CA ASP A 54 -14.62 3.13 -0.11
C ASP A 54 -15.46 4.08 -0.98
N LEU A 55 -15.42 3.91 -2.30
CA LEU A 55 -16.22 4.60 -3.31
C LEU A 55 -17.74 4.30 -3.15
N GLN A 56 -18.13 3.71 -2.02
CA GLN A 56 -19.49 3.32 -1.68
C GLN A 56 -20.18 4.31 -0.71
N ARG A 57 -19.53 5.41 -0.29
CA ARG A 57 -20.14 6.39 0.63
C ARG A 57 -20.72 7.66 0.02
N GLU A 58 -20.59 7.88 -1.30
CA GLU A 58 -21.17 9.05 -1.98
C GLU A 58 -22.51 8.78 -2.69
N ALA A 59 -23.13 7.60 -2.49
CA ALA A 59 -24.45 7.29 -3.04
C ALA A 59 -25.57 7.36 -1.99
N ILE A 60 -25.64 8.44 -1.20
CA ILE A 60 -26.86 8.73 -0.41
C ILE A 60 -27.12 10.24 -0.40
N GLU A 61 -27.63 10.78 -1.51
CA GLU A 61 -28.51 11.96 -1.47
C GLU A 61 -29.89 11.54 -1.98
N PRO A 62 -30.86 11.24 -1.11
CA PRO A 62 -32.26 11.35 -1.50
C PRO A 62 -32.61 12.85 -1.49
N GLU A 63 -32.71 13.45 -2.67
CA GLU A 63 -33.42 14.73 -2.82
C GLU A 63 -34.87 14.51 -2.38
N PHE A 64 -35.26 15.10 -1.24
CA PHE A 64 -36.65 15.18 -0.78
C PHE A 64 -37.40 16.30 -1.49
#